data_AF-A0A916ZCJ2-F1
#
_entry.id   AF-A0A916ZCJ2-F1
#
_cell.length_a   1.000
_cell.length_b   1.000
_cell.length_c   1.000
_cell.angle_alpha   90.00
_cell.angle_beta   90.00
_cell.angle_gamma   90.00
#
_symmetry.space_group_name_H-M   'P 1'
#
loop_
_entity.id
_entity.type
_entity.pdbx_description
1 polymer ?
#
loop_
_entity_poly.entity_id
_entity_poly.type
_entity_poly.pdbx_seq_one_letter_code
_entity_poly.pdbx_strand_id
1 'polypeptide(L)'
;MTLRYTDYIRLKTGSNQSVGKFGDDIYAYEVLTGIADSPEYHQISKKEFESFETWSQEYITDLKKVYEIINRPVICSGYLGRAELNTSLLRDI
;
A
#
# COMPACT_ATOMS: atom_id res chain seq x y z
N MET A 1 -11.27 3.02 -17.36
CA MET A 1 -11.99 2.62 -16.14
C MET A 1 -11.25 3.21 -14.96
N THR A 2 -11.97 3.77 -13.98
CA THR A 2 -11.37 4.29 -12.75
C THR A 2 -11.25 3.15 -11.75
N LEU A 3 -10.03 2.85 -11.31
CA LEU A 3 -9.76 1.84 -10.29
C LEU A 3 -10.18 2.37 -8.92
N ARG A 4 -10.75 1.52 -8.09
CA ARG A 4 -11.18 1.82 -6.72
C ARG A 4 -10.40 1.00 -5.71
N TYR A 5 -10.47 1.38 -4.44
CA TYR A 5 -9.84 0.62 -3.35
C TYR A 5 -10.31 -0.84 -3.29
N THR A 6 -11.54 -1.12 -3.72
CA THR A 6 -12.10 -2.49 -3.79
C THR A 6 -11.51 -3.33 -4.92
N ASP A 7 -10.84 -2.70 -5.89
CA ASP A 7 -10.19 -3.38 -7.01
C ASP A 7 -8.74 -3.79 -6.66
N TYR A 8 -8.30 -3.51 -5.42
CA TYR A 8 -7.01 -3.95 -4.91
C TYR A 8 -6.96 -5.47 -4.78
N ILE A 9 -5.98 -6.09 -5.42
CA ILE A 9 -5.73 -7.52 -5.30
C ILE A 9 -4.56 -7.74 -4.34
N ARG A 10 -4.86 -8.26 -3.15
CA ARG A 10 -3.87 -8.71 -2.17
C ARG A 10 -3.10 -9.91 -2.70
N LEU A 11 -1.77 -9.88 -2.61
CA LEU A 11 -0.91 -10.96 -3.08
C LEU A 11 0.00 -11.52 -1.98
N LYS A 12 0.46 -10.67 -1.04
CA LYS A 12 1.20 -11.10 0.16
C LYS A 12 0.62 -10.42 1.39
N THR A 13 0.47 -11.15 2.48
CA THR A 13 -0.21 -10.68 3.70
C THR A 13 0.71 -10.74 4.92
N GLY A 14 0.69 -9.68 5.73
CA GLY A 14 1.17 -9.66 7.11
C GLY A 14 0.00 -9.46 8.08
N SER A 15 0.29 -9.18 9.36
CA SER A 15 -0.77 -9.10 10.39
C SER A 15 -1.78 -7.97 10.15
N ASN A 16 -1.34 -6.72 9.98
CA ASN A 16 -2.18 -5.53 9.76
C ASN A 16 -1.81 -4.78 8.47
N GLN A 17 -1.19 -5.50 7.54
CA GLN A 17 -0.60 -4.94 6.34
C GLN A 17 -0.60 -5.99 5.23
N SER A 18 -0.62 -5.55 3.98
CA SER A 18 -0.47 -6.44 2.84
C SER A 18 0.20 -5.70 1.67
N VAL A 19 0.69 -6.46 0.69
CA VAL A 19 1.12 -5.90 -0.60
C VAL A 19 0.43 -6.62 -1.74
N GLY A 20 0.22 -5.90 -2.82
CA GLY A 20 -0.68 -6.29 -3.88
C GLY A 20 -0.65 -5.30 -5.03
N LYS A 21 -1.71 -5.31 -5.84
CA LYS A 21 -1.78 -4.48 -7.05
C LYS A 21 -3.13 -3.82 -7.26
N PHE A 22 -3.08 -2.67 -7.93
CA PHE A 22 -4.20 -2.10 -8.68
C PHE A 22 -3.95 -2.30 -10.18
N GLY A 23 -4.85 -3.00 -10.87
CA GLY A 23 -4.61 -3.40 -12.25
C GLY A 23 -3.32 -4.23 -12.40
N ASP A 24 -2.63 -4.09 -13.53
CA ASP A 24 -1.48 -4.94 -13.85
C ASP A 24 -0.13 -4.41 -13.32
N ASP A 25 0.01 -3.08 -13.22
CA ASP A 25 1.33 -2.43 -13.09
C ASP A 25 1.54 -1.63 -11.80
N ILE A 26 0.48 -1.36 -11.03
CA ILE A 26 0.57 -0.49 -9.85
C ILE A 26 0.67 -1.35 -8.61
N TYR A 27 1.88 -1.54 -8.10
CA TYR A 27 2.10 -2.19 -6.81
C TYR A 27 1.76 -1.23 -5.67
N ALA A 28 1.02 -1.74 -4.69
CA ALA A 28 0.64 -0.96 -3.53
C ALA A 28 0.83 -1.74 -2.23
N TYR A 29 1.31 -1.02 -1.23
CA TYR A 29 1.31 -1.40 0.17
C TYR A 29 0.01 -0.95 0.80
N GLU A 30 -0.75 -1.91 1.31
CA GLU A 30 -1.94 -1.70 2.12
C GLU A 30 -1.53 -1.74 3.60
N VAL A 31 -1.95 -0.72 4.33
CA VAL A 31 -1.88 -0.70 5.79
C VAL A 31 -3.25 -0.33 6.34
N LEU A 32 -3.67 -1.03 7.38
CA LEU A 32 -4.92 -0.74 8.08
C LEU A 32 -4.66 0.37 9.10
N THR A 33 -5.34 1.51 8.95
CA THR A 33 -5.14 2.71 9.77
C THR A 33 -6.46 3.21 10.39
N GLY A 34 -6.34 4.00 11.46
CA GLY A 34 -7.45 4.75 12.03
C GLY A 34 -8.46 3.92 12.83
N ILE A 35 -9.70 4.40 12.87
CA ILE A 35 -10.82 3.73 13.55
C ILE A 35 -11.44 2.73 12.57
N ALA A 36 -11.63 1.49 13.03
CA ALA A 36 -12.16 0.35 12.25
C ALA A 36 -11.22 -0.24 11.19
N ASP A 37 -9.90 -0.13 11.37
CA ASP A 37 -8.89 -0.80 10.54
C ASP A 37 -9.10 -0.55 9.04
N SER A 38 -9.31 0.71 8.67
CA SER A 38 -9.62 1.05 7.29
C SER A 38 -8.36 1.04 6.42
N PRO A 39 -8.44 0.55 5.17
CA PRO A 39 -7.25 0.42 4.34
C PRO A 39 -6.81 1.75 3.72
N GLU A 40 -5.52 2.03 3.85
CA GLU A 40 -4.78 3.05 3.11
C GLU A 40 -3.76 2.38 2.19
N TYR A 41 -3.62 2.94 0.98
CA TYR A 41 -2.75 2.38 -0.04
C TYR A 41 -1.66 3.38 -0.42
N HIS A 42 -0.41 2.91 -0.36
CA HIS A 42 0.77 3.66 -0.78
C HIS A 42 1.45 2.93 -1.94
N GLN A 43 1.85 3.66 -2.97
CA GLN A 43 2.58 3.05 -4.08
C GLN A 43 3.95 2.55 -3.61
N ILE A 44 4.28 1.34 -4.04
CA ILE A 44 5.60 0.74 -3.85
C ILE A 44 6.17 0.32 -5.19
N SER A 45 7.49 0.21 -5.27
CA SER A 45 8.16 -0.38 -6.43
C SER A 45 7.96 -1.89 -6.48
N LYS A 46 8.19 -2.48 -7.65
CA LYS A 46 8.21 -3.96 -7.80
C LYS A 46 9.24 -4.60 -6.87
N LYS A 47 10.41 -3.98 -6.69
CA LYS A 47 11.47 -4.48 -5.79
C LYS A 47 11.01 -4.52 -4.34
N GLU A 48 10.30 -3.49 -3.89
CA GLU A 48 9.71 -3.43 -2.55
C GLU A 48 8.60 -4.48 -2.38
N PHE A 49 7.80 -4.71 -3.41
CA PHE A 49 6.83 -5.81 -3.42
C PHE A 49 7.51 -7.19 -3.28
N GLU A 50 8.59 -7.42 -4.03
CA GLU A 50 9.33 -8.68 -4.02
C GLU A 50 9.94 -8.96 -2.63
N SER A 51 10.50 -7.95 -1.97
CA SER A 51 11.15 -8.07 -0.66
C SER A 51 10.23 -7.86 0.55
N PHE A 52 8.90 -7.81 0.35
CA PHE A 52 7.91 -7.57 1.42
C PHE A 52 8.18 -8.36 2.69
N GLU A 53 8.32 -9.68 2.60
CA GLU A 53 8.50 -10.56 3.75
C GLU A 53 9.75 -10.25 4.57
N THR A 54 10.76 -9.62 3.96
CA THR A 54 11.98 -9.19 4.64
C THR A 54 11.74 -7.89 5.39
N TRP A 55 11.33 -6.81 4.71
CA TRP A 55 11.20 -5.50 5.36
C TRP A 55 9.93 -5.35 6.20
N SER A 56 8.89 -6.17 5.97
CA SER A 56 7.68 -6.17 6.81
C SER A 56 7.92 -6.85 8.16
N GLN A 57 8.89 -7.77 8.24
CA GLN A 57 9.29 -8.47 9.46
C GLN A 57 10.29 -7.67 10.30
N GLU A 58 10.96 -6.68 9.72
CA GLU A 58 11.85 -5.75 10.45
C GLU A 58 11.12 -4.88 11.48
N TYR A 59 9.80 -5.05 11.65
CA TYR A 59 8.96 -4.44 12.70
C TYR A 59 9.51 -4.60 14.12
N ILE A 60 10.40 -5.56 14.36
CA ILE A 60 11.00 -5.84 15.67
C ILE A 60 12.28 -5.01 15.91
N THR A 61 12.96 -4.49 14.87
CA THR A 61 14.28 -3.83 15.04
C THR A 61 14.55 -2.61 14.16
N ASP A 62 13.97 -2.49 12.96
CA ASP A 62 14.18 -1.33 12.06
C ASP A 62 12.93 -1.03 11.20
N LEU A 63 12.12 -0.07 11.64
CA LEU A 63 10.90 0.35 10.95
C LEU A 63 11.15 1.31 9.78
N LYS A 64 12.40 1.59 9.42
CA LYS A 64 12.75 2.66 8.48
C LYS A 64 12.04 2.53 7.13
N LYS A 65 11.97 1.32 6.56
CA LYS A 65 11.33 1.10 5.26
C LYS A 65 9.81 1.29 5.32
N VAL A 66 9.16 0.80 6.37
CA VAL A 66 7.72 1.00 6.59
C VAL A 66 7.42 2.50 6.71
N TYR A 67 8.20 3.23 7.54
CA TYR A 67 8.04 4.68 7.68
C TYR A 67 8.29 5.44 6.37
N GLU A 68 9.27 5.02 5.58
CA GLU A 68 9.52 5.61 4.25
C GLU A 68 8.31 5.45 3.32
N ILE A 69 7.66 4.28 3.33
CA ILE A 69 6.50 3.99 2.48
C ILE A 69 5.26 4.74 2.94
N ILE A 70 4.92 4.74 4.24
CA ILE A 70 3.71 5.41 4.74
C ILE A 70 3.80 6.94 4.67
N ASN A 71 5.01 7.51 4.59
CA ASN A 71 5.21 8.94 4.33
C ASN A 71 5.02 9.32 2.86
N ARG A 72 4.81 8.34 1.96
CA ARG A 72 4.41 8.60 0.56
C ARG A 72 2.92 8.95 0.50
N PRO A 73 2.45 9.68 -0.52
CA PRO A 73 1.04 9.97 -0.71
C PRO A 73 0.17 8.71 -0.68
N VAL A 74 -0.97 8.83 -0.01
CA VAL A 74 -2.05 7.85 -0.08
C VAL A 74 -2.71 7.95 -1.45
N ILE A 75 -2.46 6.94 -2.30
CA ILE A 75 -2.95 6.90 -3.70
C ILE A 75 -4.41 6.45 -3.78
N CYS A 76 -4.90 5.73 -2.77
CA CYS A 76 -6.28 5.28 -2.65
C CYS A 76 -6.60 5.04 -1.16
N SER A 77 -7.84 5.24 -0.72
CA SER A 77 -8.27 4.93 0.65
C SER A 77 -9.78 4.84 0.76
N GLY A 78 -10.26 3.79 1.44
CA GLY A 78 -11.68 3.68 1.81
C GLY A 78 -12.11 4.65 2.91
N TYR A 79 -11.15 5.17 3.69
CA TYR A 79 -11.40 6.02 4.86
C TYR A 79 -11.44 7.51 4.52
N LEU A 80 -10.47 7.99 3.72
CA LEU A 80 -10.29 9.42 3.45
C LEU A 80 -11.25 10.00 2.40
N GLY A 81 -12.31 9.26 2.04
CA GLY A 81 -13.17 9.60 0.90
C GLY A 81 -12.44 9.51 -0.45
N ARG A 82 -11.29 8.84 -0.51
CA ARG A 82 -10.45 8.65 -1.70
C ARG A 82 -10.66 7.27 -2.30
N ALA A 83 -11.92 6.94 -2.52
CA ALA A 83 -12.31 5.60 -2.95
C ALA A 83 -11.72 5.23 -4.31
N GLU A 84 -11.41 6.23 -5.13
CA GLU A 84 -10.79 6.08 -6.45
C GLU A 84 -9.28 6.27 -6.37
N LEU A 85 -8.55 5.48 -7.17
CA LEU A 85 -7.12 5.60 -7.33
C LEU A 85 -6.79 6.95 -7.97
N ASN A 86 -6.05 7.78 -7.25
CA ASN A 86 -5.59 9.07 -7.74
C ASN A 86 -4.27 8.89 -8.51
N THR A 87 -4.37 8.79 -9.83
CA THR A 87 -3.22 8.58 -10.72
C THR A 87 -2.22 9.74 -10.74
N SER A 88 -2.64 10.96 -10.35
CA SER A 88 -1.73 12.12 -10.26
C SER A 88 -0.73 12.03 -9.10
N LEU A 89 -0.97 11.11 -8.15
CA LEU A 89 -0.08 10.84 -7.03
C LEU A 89 0.91 9.70 -7.32
N LEU A 90 0.78 9.04 -8.48
CA LEU A 90 1.71 7.98 -8.88
C LEU A 90 3.08 8.58 -9.15
N ARG A 91 4.09 7.83 -8.72
CA ARG A 91 5.51 8.12 -8.83
C ARG A 91 6.13 7.14 -9.81
N ASP A 92 7.20 7.59 -10.45
CA ASP A 92 8.08 6.75 -11.27
C ASP A 92 9.06 6.01 -10.35
N ILE A 93 8.69 4.79 -9.92
CA ILE A 93 9.40 3.98 -8.90
C ILE A 93 9.45 2.49 -9.24
#